data_AF-A0A8S1WHB0-F1
#
_entry.id   AF-A0A8S1WHB0-F1
#
_cell.length_a   1.000
_cell.length_b   1.000
_cell.length_c   1.000
_cell.angle_alpha   90.00
_cell.angle_beta   90.00
_cell.angle_gamma   90.00
#
_symmetry.space_group_name_H-M   'P 1'
#
loop_
_entity.id
_entity.type
_entity.pdbx_description
1 polymer ?
#
loop_
_entity_poly.entity_id
_entity_poly.type
_entity_poly.pdbx_seq_one_letter_code
_entity_poly.pdbx_strand_id
1 'polypeptide(L)'
;MNSIKNYGCILAKSDTKIGSKIQISNSIFISNKGQLGAGMFIQNQKFDLKNSILLNNTATQIGGGFYFSEGSQRFTIINSLICNNQAAEAGGIYLFGNSSLTKNNFIKSLILLNFANTSLNNINELPQHLSLQINLVEMLSQQKLIESRQYEVLYLKPYKIISQDHSQQKNVLFIPSGQELQSYELYNPKHQNYQSYIFDLSILFKNSMNEVLINLENSTCNVELQIFDTTENLSKSIKTSKLTFNQDTKGFNLGQLQFEIDPYKQENKNQEILVYCNTQYQDDQLAYRMKVNSFMCQLGEFYIYSGCQICQPLQGFYSVTYNATKCSIFDKNKFDAIASNKIKLKAGFWRPNQISDYIELCFKNPTYCQGGWTFGNDLCTQGHLGGLCEECDRYDIRGSGSFFKDQKQLECRQCEEFSRLLLTFLLISIWAILSTLLTIRSIEKSNQLFASLKLRQKFVEILFKLNQDHESILLKLFLNYLWIFLLFLHLILGYHSL
;
A
#
# COMPACT_ATOMS: atom_id res chain seq x y z
N MET A 1 -2.10 -44.20 38.43
CA MET A 1 -1.18 -43.04 38.42
C MET A 1 0.13 -43.50 39.02
N ASN A 2 1.17 -43.68 38.20
CA ASN A 2 2.49 -44.06 38.70
C ASN A 2 3.25 -42.77 39.04
N SER A 3 3.71 -42.63 40.29
CA SER A 3 4.50 -41.47 40.72
C SER A 3 5.89 -41.93 41.09
N ILE A 4 6.84 -41.74 40.17
CA ILE A 4 8.23 -42.18 40.31
C ILE A 4 9.09 -40.94 40.52
N LYS A 5 10.10 -41.03 41.41
CA LYS A 5 10.92 -39.86 41.77
C LYS A 5 11.76 -39.32 40.61
N ASN A 6 12.35 -40.20 39.80
CA ASN A 6 13.36 -39.82 38.81
C ASN A 6 12.86 -39.98 37.37
N TYR A 7 12.66 -41.20 36.91
CA TYR A 7 12.30 -41.48 35.52
C TYR A 7 10.82 -41.86 35.41
N GLY A 8 10.25 -41.73 34.22
CA GLY A 8 8.87 -42.13 33.96
C GLY A 8 8.60 -43.64 34.02
N CYS A 9 7.48 -44.03 33.42
CA CYS A 9 7.01 -45.42 33.42
C CYS A 9 8.04 -46.43 32.91
N ILE A 10 8.85 -46.04 31.91
CA ILE A 10 9.90 -46.90 31.36
C ILE A 10 11.24 -46.16 31.41
N LEU A 11 12.24 -46.84 32.00
CA LEU A 11 13.64 -46.49 31.92
C LEU A 11 14.35 -47.50 31.02
N ALA A 12 14.78 -47.05 29.84
CA ALA A 12 15.55 -47.85 28.88
C ALA A 12 16.98 -47.30 28.79
N LYS A 13 17.91 -47.94 29.48
CA LYS A 13 19.31 -47.47 29.57
C LYS A 13 20.29 -48.55 29.11
N SER A 14 21.35 -48.16 28.42
CA SER A 14 22.56 -48.97 28.21
C SER A 14 23.78 -48.25 28.77
N ASP A 15 24.65 -48.98 29.47
CA ASP A 15 25.95 -48.46 29.90
C ASP A 15 27.03 -48.59 28.79
N THR A 16 26.80 -49.42 27.75
CA THR A 16 27.70 -49.59 26.59
C THR A 16 27.04 -49.15 25.28
N LYS A 17 27.87 -48.73 24.31
CA LYS A 17 27.42 -48.20 23.02
C LYS A 17 26.89 -49.32 22.10
N ILE A 18 25.57 -49.52 22.17
CA ILE A 18 24.62 -49.98 21.14
C ILE A 18 24.87 -51.35 20.48
N GLY A 19 24.01 -52.31 20.84
CA GLY A 19 23.71 -53.51 20.02
C GLY A 19 22.22 -53.88 20.02
N SER A 20 21.56 -53.83 21.18
CA SER A 20 20.15 -54.20 21.34
C SER A 20 19.19 -53.08 20.95
N LYS A 21 17.96 -53.48 20.61
CA LYS A 21 16.85 -52.61 20.25
C LYS A 21 15.67 -52.92 21.16
N ILE A 22 15.11 -51.89 21.77
CA ILE A 22 13.87 -52.00 22.53
C ILE A 22 12.72 -51.67 21.59
N GLN A 23 11.74 -52.57 21.51
CA GLN A 23 10.54 -52.37 20.74
C GLN A 23 9.32 -52.45 21.67
N ILE A 24 8.49 -51.43 21.62
CA ILE A 24 7.20 -51.38 22.32
C ILE A 24 6.11 -51.24 21.29
N SER A 25 5.07 -52.05 21.44
CA SER A 25 3.91 -52.05 20.56
C SER A 25 2.61 -52.18 21.32
N ASN A 26 1.53 -51.59 20.80
CA ASN A 26 0.16 -51.75 21.29
C ASN A 26 0.03 -51.43 22.80
N SER A 27 0.65 -50.34 23.24
CA SER A 27 0.75 -49.98 24.67
C SER A 27 0.16 -48.59 24.95
N ILE A 28 -0.32 -48.38 26.18
CA ILE A 28 -0.87 -47.10 26.64
C ILE A 28 -0.13 -46.66 27.91
N PHE A 29 0.50 -45.50 27.86
CA PHE A 29 1.20 -44.85 28.96
C PHE A 29 0.39 -43.63 29.40
N ILE A 30 -0.38 -43.79 30.47
CA ILE A 30 -1.34 -42.77 30.93
C ILE A 30 -1.06 -42.29 32.35
N SER A 31 -1.06 -40.97 32.55
CA SER A 31 -1.01 -40.35 33.88
C SER A 31 0.17 -40.82 34.74
N ASN A 32 1.34 -40.91 34.12
CA ASN A 32 2.60 -41.16 34.82
C ASN A 32 3.24 -39.82 35.25
N LYS A 33 3.91 -39.83 36.40
CA LYS A 33 4.67 -38.70 36.93
C LYS A 33 6.12 -39.11 37.14
N GLY A 34 7.04 -38.27 36.69
CA GLY A 34 8.48 -38.44 36.82
C GLY A 34 9.20 -37.09 36.87
N GLN A 35 10.52 -37.10 37.04
CA GLN A 35 11.34 -35.91 36.87
C GLN A 35 11.71 -35.71 35.40
N LEU A 36 12.07 -36.81 34.73
CA LEU A 36 12.57 -36.83 33.35
C LEU A 36 11.86 -37.93 32.56
N GLY A 37 11.35 -37.62 31.36
CA GLY A 37 10.75 -38.62 30.47
C GLY A 37 9.58 -39.34 31.13
N ALA A 38 8.55 -38.63 31.58
CA ALA A 38 7.54 -39.19 32.50
C ALA A 38 6.72 -40.35 31.91
N GLY A 39 6.50 -40.36 30.59
CA GLY A 39 6.14 -41.58 29.89
C GLY A 39 7.35 -42.53 29.80
N MET A 40 8.40 -42.09 29.11
CA MET A 40 9.58 -42.92 28.86
C MET A 40 10.89 -42.12 28.81
N PHE A 41 11.94 -42.70 29.38
CA PHE A 41 13.32 -42.22 29.31
C PHE A 41 14.20 -43.23 28.56
N ILE A 42 14.91 -42.77 27.52
CA ILE A 42 15.79 -43.59 26.68
C ILE A 42 17.21 -43.03 26.71
N GLN A 43 18.20 -43.87 27.01
CA GLN A 43 19.63 -43.52 27.01
C GLN A 43 20.47 -44.64 26.37
N ASN A 44 21.33 -44.28 25.40
CA ASN A 44 22.22 -45.20 24.67
C ASN A 44 21.54 -46.43 24.05
N GLN A 45 20.28 -46.32 23.64
CA GLN A 45 19.49 -47.45 23.13
C GLN A 45 18.87 -47.17 21.74
N LYS A 46 18.69 -48.22 20.93
CA LYS A 46 17.79 -48.17 19.77
C LYS A 46 16.36 -48.37 20.26
N PHE A 47 15.42 -47.54 19.78
CA PHE A 47 14.06 -47.57 20.31
C PHE A 47 12.98 -47.51 19.22
N ASP A 48 12.03 -48.44 19.23
CA ASP A 48 10.85 -48.40 18.38
C ASP A 48 9.58 -48.37 19.21
N LEU A 49 8.71 -47.39 18.94
CA LEU A 49 7.33 -47.34 19.42
C LEU A 49 6.37 -47.55 18.25
N LYS A 50 5.42 -48.48 18.39
CA LYS A 50 4.40 -48.75 17.37
C LYS A 50 3.00 -48.79 18.00
N ASN A 51 2.00 -48.23 17.34
CA ASN A 51 0.59 -48.37 17.73
C ASN A 51 0.34 -48.06 19.22
N SER A 52 0.96 -47.02 19.76
CA SER A 52 0.95 -46.76 21.20
C SER A 52 0.51 -45.32 21.51
N ILE A 53 0.09 -45.11 22.75
CA ILE A 53 -0.46 -43.83 23.21
C ILE A 53 0.30 -43.37 24.46
N LEU A 54 0.82 -42.14 24.45
CA LEU A 54 1.34 -41.45 25.63
C LEU A 54 0.44 -40.27 25.94
N LEU A 55 -0.29 -40.36 27.05
CA LEU A 55 -1.35 -39.42 27.41
C LEU A 55 -1.24 -38.93 28.86
N ASN A 56 -1.40 -37.63 29.08
CA ASN A 56 -1.49 -37.04 30.42
C ASN A 56 -0.28 -37.33 31.34
N ASN A 57 0.91 -37.54 30.77
CA ASN A 57 2.11 -37.76 31.57
C ASN A 57 2.74 -36.42 31.98
N THR A 58 3.31 -36.35 33.18
CA THR A 58 3.84 -35.10 33.76
C THR A 58 5.27 -35.30 34.24
N ALA A 59 6.22 -34.63 33.59
CA ALA A 59 7.60 -34.49 34.05
C ALA A 59 7.76 -33.20 34.86
N THR A 60 8.50 -33.21 35.96
CA THR A 60 8.81 -31.96 36.68
C THR A 60 9.91 -31.15 36.01
N GLN A 61 10.74 -31.76 35.16
CA GLN A 61 11.81 -31.09 34.43
C GLN A 61 11.62 -31.22 32.92
N ILE A 62 11.89 -32.38 32.33
CA ILE A 62 12.07 -32.49 30.88
C ILE A 62 11.29 -33.67 30.31
N GLY A 63 10.63 -33.46 29.16
CA GLY A 63 10.06 -34.54 28.35
C GLY A 63 8.87 -35.20 29.02
N GLY A 64 7.70 -34.57 28.96
CA GLY A 64 6.50 -35.09 29.62
C GLY A 64 6.10 -36.47 29.07
N GLY A 65 6.13 -36.64 27.75
CA GLY A 65 5.96 -37.93 27.09
C GLY A 65 7.28 -38.71 27.04
N PHE A 66 8.23 -38.21 26.25
CA PHE A 66 9.52 -38.85 26.01
C PHE A 66 10.69 -37.95 26.39
N TYR A 67 11.75 -38.58 26.89
CA TYR A 67 13.08 -37.99 26.87
C TYR A 67 14.09 -38.96 26.24
N PHE A 68 14.65 -38.57 25.09
CA PHE A 68 15.80 -39.21 24.48
C PHE A 68 17.08 -38.48 24.91
N SER A 69 17.83 -39.12 25.81
CA SER A 69 19.13 -38.65 26.28
C SER A 69 20.25 -39.01 25.29
N GLU A 70 21.48 -38.65 25.65
CA GLU A 70 22.69 -38.91 24.85
C GLU A 70 22.77 -40.35 24.33
N GLY A 71 23.28 -40.48 23.10
CA GLY A 71 23.45 -41.76 22.40
C GLY A 71 22.17 -42.44 21.91
N SER A 72 20.99 -41.82 22.09
CA SER A 72 19.69 -42.39 21.68
C SER A 72 19.13 -41.79 20.39
N GLN A 73 20.00 -41.49 19.43
CA GLN A 73 19.64 -40.81 18.16
C GLN A 73 18.87 -41.74 17.20
N ARG A 74 18.81 -43.04 17.48
CA ARG A 74 18.18 -44.05 16.60
C ARG A 74 16.86 -44.51 17.21
N PHE A 75 15.79 -43.80 16.88
CA PHE A 75 14.44 -44.16 17.27
C PHE A 75 13.47 -44.17 16.09
N THR A 76 12.34 -44.86 16.25
CA THR A 76 11.21 -44.83 15.31
C THR A 76 9.89 -44.80 16.10
N ILE A 77 8.98 -43.90 15.77
CA ILE A 77 7.65 -43.75 16.35
C ILE A 77 6.62 -43.86 15.24
N ILE A 78 5.87 -44.96 15.22
CA ILE A 78 4.95 -45.29 14.13
C ILE A 78 3.53 -45.40 14.67
N ASN A 79 2.57 -44.78 13.97
CA ASN A 79 1.14 -44.90 14.25
C ASN A 79 0.80 -44.68 15.73
N SER A 80 1.42 -43.67 16.35
CA SER A 80 1.36 -43.43 17.79
C SER A 80 0.93 -42.00 18.10
N LEU A 81 0.33 -41.81 19.27
CA LEU A 81 -0.18 -40.52 19.74
C LEU A 81 0.54 -40.08 21.00
N ILE A 82 1.08 -38.86 21.00
CA ILE A 82 1.73 -38.21 22.16
C ILE A 82 0.94 -36.94 22.45
N CYS A 83 0.07 -37.00 23.45
CA CYS A 83 -0.95 -35.98 23.67
C CYS A 83 -1.06 -35.55 25.13
N ASN A 84 -1.31 -34.27 25.36
CA ASN A 84 -1.61 -33.70 26.68
C ASN A 84 -0.58 -34.05 27.77
N ASN A 85 0.68 -34.18 27.38
CA ASN A 85 1.77 -34.39 28.32
C ASN A 85 2.35 -33.03 28.74
N GLN A 86 2.87 -32.95 29.96
CA GLN A 86 3.35 -31.72 30.57
C GLN A 86 4.79 -31.87 31.07
N ALA A 87 5.60 -30.82 30.92
CA ALA A 87 6.94 -30.71 31.49
C ALA A 87 7.30 -29.26 31.84
N ALA A 88 8.45 -29.03 32.49
CA ALA A 88 9.02 -27.67 32.49
C ALA A 88 9.50 -27.33 31.07
N GLU A 89 10.26 -28.25 30.46
CA GLU A 89 10.75 -28.16 29.08
C GLU A 89 10.30 -29.36 28.23
N ALA A 90 9.78 -29.10 27.03
CA ALA A 90 9.24 -30.12 26.13
C ALA A 90 8.14 -31.00 26.75
N GLY A 91 6.90 -30.50 26.73
CA GLY A 91 5.76 -31.28 27.20
C GLY A 91 5.63 -32.63 26.51
N GLY A 92 5.85 -32.70 25.20
CA GLY A 92 5.77 -33.94 24.42
C GLY A 92 7.06 -34.75 24.43
N ILE A 93 8.02 -34.38 23.58
CA ILE A 93 9.28 -35.10 23.37
C ILE A 93 10.45 -34.15 23.57
N TYR A 94 11.42 -34.54 24.40
CA TYR A 94 12.73 -33.91 24.42
C TYR A 94 13.75 -34.79 23.69
N LEU A 95 14.43 -34.20 22.70
CA LEU A 95 15.53 -34.80 21.96
C LEU A 95 16.84 -34.11 22.33
N PHE A 96 17.81 -34.88 22.85
CA PHE A 96 19.14 -34.36 23.17
C PHE A 96 20.08 -34.39 21.96
N GLY A 97 20.91 -33.35 21.84
CA GLY A 97 21.92 -33.19 20.78
C GLY A 97 21.28 -33.08 19.39
N ASN A 98 21.97 -33.61 18.38
CA ASN A 98 21.55 -33.51 16.97
C ASN A 98 20.43 -34.49 16.57
N SER A 99 19.63 -34.94 17.52
CA SER A 99 18.47 -35.80 17.23
C SER A 99 17.30 -34.93 16.80
N SER A 100 16.59 -35.32 15.74
CA SER A 100 15.38 -34.62 15.30
C SER A 100 14.30 -35.56 14.80
N LEU A 101 13.06 -35.07 14.71
CA LEU A 101 12.01 -35.78 13.97
C LEU A 101 12.17 -35.57 12.47
N THR A 102 12.00 -36.68 11.75
CA THR A 102 12.06 -36.74 10.30
C THR A 102 10.90 -37.60 9.80
N LYS A 103 10.61 -37.53 8.51
CA LYS A 103 9.62 -38.41 7.86
C LYS A 103 9.96 -39.90 7.98
N ASN A 104 11.21 -40.24 8.29
CA ASN A 104 11.69 -41.62 8.39
C ASN A 104 11.57 -42.20 9.80
N ASN A 105 11.65 -41.36 10.85
CA ASN A 105 11.53 -41.82 12.23
C ASN A 105 10.17 -41.50 12.85
N PHE A 106 9.38 -40.57 12.31
CA PHE A 106 8.08 -40.19 12.83
C PHE A 106 7.00 -40.40 11.77
N ILE A 107 6.37 -41.57 11.78
CA ILE A 107 5.55 -42.06 10.66
C ILE A 107 4.11 -42.23 11.11
N LYS A 108 3.17 -41.51 10.47
CA LYS A 108 1.72 -41.59 10.77
C LYS A 108 1.40 -41.39 12.26
N SER A 109 2.25 -40.64 12.95
CA SER A 109 2.15 -40.37 14.37
C SER A 109 1.76 -38.91 14.59
N LEU A 110 1.30 -38.60 15.80
CA LEU A 110 0.78 -37.28 16.14
C LEU A 110 1.34 -36.81 17.48
N ILE A 111 1.78 -35.54 17.54
CA ILE A 111 2.17 -34.84 18.76
C ILE A 111 1.30 -33.58 18.84
N LEU A 112 0.45 -33.50 19.86
CA LEU A 112 -0.48 -32.38 20.00
C LEU A 112 -0.86 -32.11 21.45
N LEU A 113 -1.23 -30.86 21.73
CA LEU A 113 -1.75 -30.42 23.03
C LEU A 113 -0.80 -30.69 24.21
N ASN A 114 0.49 -30.90 23.96
CA ASN A 114 1.46 -30.99 25.04
C ASN A 114 1.81 -29.59 25.54
N PHE A 115 2.29 -29.48 26.78
CA PHE A 115 2.52 -28.19 27.43
C PHE A 115 3.87 -28.15 28.14
N ALA A 116 4.61 -27.06 27.94
CA ALA A 116 5.84 -26.77 28.67
C ALA A 116 5.70 -25.44 29.41
N ASN A 117 6.24 -25.37 30.64
CA ASN A 117 6.17 -24.14 31.44
C ASN A 117 7.18 -23.08 30.95
N THR A 118 8.37 -23.50 30.52
CA THR A 118 9.50 -22.60 30.24
C THR A 118 9.96 -22.62 28.79
N SER A 119 9.52 -23.60 27.98
CA SER A 119 10.01 -23.74 26.59
C SER A 119 8.97 -24.33 25.63
N LEU A 120 9.42 -25.09 24.63
CA LEU A 120 8.64 -25.64 23.52
C LEU A 120 7.62 -26.67 24.03
N ASN A 121 6.40 -26.60 23.51
CA ASN A 121 5.29 -27.39 24.01
C ASN A 121 5.37 -28.85 23.55
N ASN A 122 5.49 -29.07 22.24
CA ASN A 122 5.41 -30.40 21.67
C ASN A 122 6.77 -31.08 21.59
N ILE A 123 7.77 -30.38 21.05
CA ILE A 123 9.09 -30.97 20.89
C ILE A 123 10.22 -29.97 21.11
N ASN A 124 11.21 -30.40 21.89
CA ASN A 124 12.52 -29.75 21.93
C ASN A 124 13.54 -30.56 21.13
N GLU A 125 14.13 -29.91 20.14
CA GLU A 125 15.21 -30.39 19.29
C GLU A 125 15.98 -29.17 18.76
N LEU A 126 17.10 -29.37 18.08
CA LEU A 126 17.83 -28.28 17.43
C LEU A 126 17.04 -27.74 16.21
N PRO A 127 17.29 -26.48 15.77
CA PRO A 127 16.62 -25.90 14.62
C PRO A 127 16.70 -26.80 13.38
N GLN A 128 15.56 -27.05 12.74
CA GLN A 128 15.49 -27.86 11.52
C GLN A 128 15.35 -27.01 10.27
N HIS A 129 14.78 -25.80 10.39
CA HIS A 129 14.65 -24.88 9.26
C HIS A 129 14.54 -23.42 9.72
N LEU A 130 14.65 -22.51 8.77
CA LEU A 130 14.43 -21.07 8.95
C LEU A 130 13.04 -20.69 8.44
N SER A 131 12.40 -19.74 9.11
CA SER A 131 11.18 -19.11 8.63
C SER A 131 11.38 -17.61 8.52
N LEU A 132 10.73 -16.99 7.54
CA LEU A 132 10.71 -15.55 7.36
C LEU A 132 9.40 -14.98 7.91
N GLN A 133 9.50 -13.92 8.69
CA GLN A 133 8.37 -13.13 9.14
C GLN A 133 8.48 -11.74 8.51
N ILE A 134 7.39 -11.27 7.91
CA ILE A 134 7.24 -9.91 7.38
C ILE A 134 6.03 -9.28 8.07
N ASN A 135 6.20 -8.11 8.68
CA ASN A 135 5.12 -7.38 9.36
C ASN A 135 4.38 -8.26 10.39
N LEU A 136 5.14 -9.03 11.18
CA LEU A 136 4.63 -9.99 12.17
C LEU A 136 3.86 -11.20 11.58
N VAL A 137 3.83 -11.36 10.26
CA VAL A 137 3.19 -12.49 9.57
C VAL A 137 4.24 -13.46 9.04
N GLU A 138 4.10 -14.74 9.38
CA GLU A 138 4.97 -15.78 8.82
C GLU A 138 4.69 -16.00 7.33
N MET A 139 5.75 -15.97 6.54
CA MET A 139 5.70 -16.14 5.11
C MET A 139 5.81 -17.60 4.71
N LEU A 140 5.04 -18.00 3.69
CA LEU A 140 5.12 -19.34 3.12
C LEU A 140 6.50 -19.56 2.46
N SER A 141 7.12 -20.70 2.74
CA SER A 141 8.34 -21.15 2.09
C SER A 141 8.17 -22.50 1.40
N GLN A 142 9.09 -22.80 0.49
CA GLN A 142 9.23 -24.10 -0.16
C GLN A 142 10.64 -24.63 0.08
N GLN A 143 10.73 -25.87 0.54
CA GLN A 143 12.00 -26.59 0.65
C GLN A 143 12.51 -26.94 -0.75
N LYS A 144 13.73 -26.50 -1.05
CA LYS A 144 14.45 -26.86 -2.29
C LYS A 144 15.83 -27.42 -1.95
N LEU A 145 16.23 -28.44 -2.70
CA LEU A 145 17.57 -29.00 -2.66
C LEU A 145 18.37 -28.41 -3.83
N ILE A 146 19.44 -27.66 -3.54
CA ILE A 146 20.32 -27.06 -4.55
C ILE A 146 21.75 -27.42 -4.16
N GLU A 147 22.51 -28.03 -5.07
CA GLU A 147 23.91 -28.44 -4.84
C GLU A 147 24.11 -29.22 -3.52
N SER A 148 23.19 -30.15 -3.23
CA SER A 148 23.20 -30.97 -2.01
C SER A 148 23.01 -30.21 -0.69
N ARG A 149 22.60 -28.94 -0.74
CA ARG A 149 22.14 -28.17 0.44
C ARG A 149 20.63 -27.94 0.39
N GLN A 150 20.00 -27.96 1.56
CA GLN A 150 18.59 -27.63 1.71
C GLN A 150 18.42 -26.13 1.95
N TYR A 151 17.51 -25.53 1.20
CA TYR A 151 17.13 -24.14 1.32
C TYR A 151 15.64 -24.01 1.54
N GLU A 152 15.26 -23.14 2.46
CA GLU A 152 13.90 -22.61 2.52
C GLU A 152 13.81 -21.43 1.56
N VAL A 153 12.90 -21.51 0.59
CA VAL A 153 12.75 -20.47 -0.44
C VAL A 153 11.42 -19.77 -0.28
N LEU A 154 11.45 -18.45 -0.14
CA LEU A 154 10.24 -17.63 -0.05
C LEU A 154 9.30 -17.90 -1.24
N TYR A 155 8.04 -18.18 -0.92
CA TYR A 155 6.97 -18.33 -1.90
C TYR A 155 5.93 -17.23 -1.73
N LEU A 156 5.82 -16.37 -2.74
CA LEU A 156 4.81 -15.32 -2.80
C LEU A 156 3.77 -15.64 -3.87
N LYS A 157 2.49 -15.58 -3.47
CA LYS A 157 1.39 -15.48 -4.43
C LYS A 157 1.47 -14.10 -5.10
N PRO A 158 1.01 -13.95 -6.37
CA PRO A 158 0.96 -12.66 -7.03
C PRO A 158 0.23 -11.63 -6.16
N TYR A 159 0.90 -10.50 -5.89
CA TYR A 159 0.35 -9.38 -5.14
C TYR A 159 0.54 -8.08 -5.92
N LYS A 160 -0.33 -7.12 -5.62
CA LYS A 160 -0.37 -5.82 -6.28
C LYS A 160 0.67 -4.90 -5.66
N ILE A 161 1.50 -4.29 -6.51
CA ILE A 161 2.47 -3.27 -6.14
C ILE A 161 2.16 -2.01 -6.92
N ILE A 162 2.33 -0.85 -6.28
CA ILE A 162 2.23 0.47 -6.92
C ILE A 162 3.61 1.09 -6.89
N SER A 163 4.13 1.45 -8.07
CA SER A 163 5.42 2.13 -8.23
C SER A 163 5.24 3.25 -9.26
N GLN A 164 5.57 4.49 -8.89
CA GLN A 164 5.40 5.67 -9.75
C GLN A 164 4.01 5.74 -10.42
N ASP A 165 2.93 5.62 -9.64
CA ASP A 165 1.52 5.57 -10.09
C ASP A 165 1.11 4.39 -10.99
N HIS A 166 2.04 3.48 -11.31
CA HIS A 166 1.77 2.27 -12.08
C HIS A 166 1.54 1.08 -11.16
N SER A 167 0.37 0.45 -11.33
CA SER A 167 0.01 -0.78 -10.63
C SER A 167 0.48 -2.00 -11.41
N GLN A 168 1.18 -2.93 -10.77
CA GLN A 168 1.64 -4.18 -11.37
C GLN A 168 1.37 -5.37 -10.43
N GLN A 169 1.19 -6.56 -11.00
CA GLN A 169 1.12 -7.82 -10.26
C GLN A 169 2.51 -8.47 -10.26
N LYS A 170 3.02 -8.81 -9.08
CA LYS A 170 4.36 -9.37 -8.90
C LYS A 170 4.32 -10.52 -7.90
N ASN A 171 5.23 -11.47 -8.06
CA ASN A 171 5.42 -12.63 -7.17
C ASN A 171 6.84 -12.65 -6.57
N VAL A 172 7.48 -11.49 -6.50
CA VAL A 172 8.84 -11.27 -5.98
C VAL A 172 8.73 -10.22 -4.88
N LEU A 173 9.54 -10.31 -3.82
CA LEU A 173 9.51 -9.35 -2.74
C LEU A 173 10.14 -8.02 -3.21
N PHE A 174 9.38 -6.94 -3.19
CA PHE A 174 9.96 -5.63 -3.45
C PHE A 174 10.55 -5.06 -2.16
N ILE A 175 11.70 -4.40 -2.24
CA ILE A 175 12.36 -3.71 -1.12
C ILE A 175 12.87 -2.33 -1.57
N PRO A 176 13.11 -1.36 -0.65
CA PRO A 176 13.81 -0.14 -1.02
C PRO A 176 15.22 -0.41 -1.56
N SER A 177 15.70 0.48 -2.42
CA SER A 177 17.10 0.50 -2.84
C SER A 177 17.82 1.66 -2.16
N GLY A 178 18.90 1.37 -1.43
CA GLY A 178 19.73 2.41 -0.81
C GLY A 178 19.12 3.06 0.44
N GLN A 179 18.08 2.46 1.01
CA GLN A 179 17.47 2.89 2.28
C GLN A 179 17.26 1.68 3.20
N GLU A 180 17.12 1.96 4.49
CA GLU A 180 16.82 0.96 5.53
C GLU A 180 15.42 0.37 5.32
N LEU A 181 15.30 -0.95 5.45
CA LEU A 181 14.04 -1.67 5.20
C LEU A 181 12.91 -1.24 6.15
N GLN A 182 13.20 -1.14 7.46
CA GLN A 182 12.21 -0.90 8.50
C GLN A 182 11.65 0.52 8.52
N SER A 183 12.49 1.51 8.19
CA SER A 183 12.11 2.92 8.16
C SER A 183 11.54 3.37 6.82
N TYR A 184 11.50 2.49 5.81
CA TYR A 184 11.06 2.86 4.48
C TYR A 184 9.54 3.04 4.41
N GLU A 185 9.13 4.17 3.85
CA GLU A 185 7.74 4.52 3.64
C GLU A 185 7.45 4.69 2.15
N LEU A 186 6.36 4.08 1.70
CA LEU A 186 5.84 4.29 0.35
C LEU A 186 4.92 5.50 0.32
N TYR A 187 5.21 6.45 -0.56
CA TYR A 187 4.35 7.58 -0.83
C TYR A 187 3.22 7.17 -1.77
N ASN A 188 1.98 7.45 -1.38
CA ASN A 188 0.81 7.29 -2.23
C ASN A 188 0.41 8.64 -2.85
N PRO A 189 0.64 8.89 -4.15
CA PRO A 189 0.34 10.19 -4.75
C PRO A 189 -1.16 10.53 -4.78
N LYS A 190 -2.05 9.52 -4.77
CA LYS A 190 -3.50 9.75 -4.79
C LYS A 190 -4.04 10.23 -3.46
N HIS A 191 -3.56 9.66 -2.36
CA HIS A 191 -3.97 10.03 -0.99
C HIS A 191 -3.02 11.03 -0.33
N GLN A 192 -1.89 11.33 -0.98
CA GLN A 192 -0.85 12.24 -0.54
C GLN A 192 -0.29 11.96 0.86
N ASN A 193 -0.20 10.68 1.23
CA ASN A 193 0.31 10.20 2.51
C ASN A 193 1.41 9.14 2.33
N TYR A 194 2.19 8.95 3.37
CA TYR A 194 3.17 7.90 3.48
C TYR A 194 2.60 6.71 4.25
N GLN A 195 3.00 5.51 3.87
CA GLN A 195 2.64 4.27 4.55
C GLN A 195 3.89 3.41 4.72
N SER A 196 4.12 2.92 5.94
CA SER A 196 5.20 1.95 6.19
C SER A 196 4.92 0.67 5.41
N TYR A 197 5.94 0.18 4.72
CA TYR A 197 5.81 -0.98 3.84
C TYR A 197 6.23 -2.27 4.55
N ILE A 198 7.43 -2.28 5.12
CA ILE A 198 7.94 -3.37 5.97
C ILE A 198 8.39 -2.74 7.28
N PHE A 199 7.63 -2.91 8.36
CA PHE A 199 8.01 -2.43 9.70
C PHE A 199 8.65 -3.52 10.57
N ASP A 200 8.58 -4.77 10.13
CA ASP A 200 9.20 -5.93 10.76
C ASP A 200 9.66 -6.89 9.68
N LEU A 201 10.94 -7.26 9.71
CA LEU A 201 11.51 -8.30 8.85
C LEU A 201 12.45 -9.14 9.69
N SER A 202 12.05 -10.37 9.98
CA SER A 202 12.84 -11.23 10.85
C SER A 202 12.95 -12.67 10.35
N ILE A 203 14.07 -13.30 10.67
CA ILE A 203 14.30 -14.72 10.45
C ILE A 203 14.20 -15.43 11.79
N LEU A 204 13.41 -16.50 11.84
CA LEU A 204 13.17 -17.29 13.06
C LEU A 204 13.68 -18.71 12.85
N PHE A 205 14.24 -19.30 13.92
CA PHE A 205 14.55 -20.72 13.96
C PHE A 205 13.30 -21.53 14.32
N LYS A 206 13.06 -22.59 13.55
CA LYS A 206 11.94 -23.50 13.79
C LYS A 206 12.35 -24.96 13.84
N ASN A 207 11.64 -25.72 14.67
CA ASN A 207 11.78 -27.17 14.76
C ASN A 207 10.97 -27.86 13.65
N SER A 208 11.05 -29.19 13.56
CA SER A 208 10.29 -30.03 12.61
C SER A 208 8.77 -29.89 12.71
N MET A 209 8.26 -29.33 13.81
CA MET A 209 6.83 -29.09 14.08
C MET A 209 6.45 -27.61 13.95
N ASN A 210 7.31 -26.77 13.36
CA ASN A 210 7.12 -25.33 13.15
C ASN A 210 6.98 -24.48 14.42
N GLU A 211 7.40 -24.98 15.58
CA GLU A 211 7.48 -24.19 16.82
C GLU A 211 8.75 -23.32 16.79
N VAL A 212 8.64 -22.08 17.25
CA VAL A 212 9.73 -21.10 17.28
C VAL A 212 10.65 -21.38 18.47
N LEU A 213 11.95 -21.52 18.21
CA LEU A 213 12.95 -21.75 19.25
C LEU A 213 13.37 -20.44 19.92
N ILE A 214 13.54 -20.48 21.24
CA ILE A 214 13.73 -19.27 22.07
C ILE A 214 15.09 -19.20 22.79
N ASN A 215 15.82 -20.30 22.97
CA ASN A 215 17.07 -20.32 23.77
C ASN A 215 18.32 -20.61 22.92
N LEU A 216 18.56 -19.77 21.91
CA LEU A 216 19.66 -19.97 20.95
C LEU A 216 20.70 -18.84 21.01
N GLU A 217 21.06 -18.43 22.23
CA GLU A 217 22.13 -17.44 22.46
C GLU A 217 23.40 -17.79 21.69
N ASN A 218 24.12 -16.77 21.25
CA ASN A 218 25.33 -16.85 20.41
C ASN A 218 25.12 -17.36 18.98
N SER A 219 23.88 -17.63 18.56
CA SER A 219 23.59 -17.92 17.16
C SER A 219 23.73 -16.67 16.31
N THR A 220 24.17 -16.86 15.06
CA THR A 220 24.42 -15.75 14.13
C THR A 220 23.92 -16.09 12.74
N CYS A 221 23.44 -15.07 12.02
CA CYS A 221 23.09 -15.18 10.61
C CYS A 221 23.91 -14.22 9.78
N ASN A 222 24.45 -14.67 8.66
CA ASN A 222 25.03 -13.78 7.66
C ASN A 222 23.99 -13.55 6.56
N VAL A 223 23.95 -12.31 6.08
CA VAL A 223 23.05 -11.89 5.00
C VAL A 223 23.88 -11.44 3.80
N GLU A 224 23.58 -12.04 2.65
CA GLU A 224 24.25 -11.78 1.37
C GLU A 224 23.22 -11.44 0.29
N LEU A 225 23.50 -10.39 -0.48
CA LEU A 225 22.79 -10.11 -1.73
C LEU A 225 23.52 -10.80 -2.87
N GLN A 226 22.85 -11.75 -3.52
CA GLN A 226 23.36 -12.51 -4.66
C GLN A 226 22.67 -12.05 -5.93
N ILE A 227 23.45 -11.80 -6.97
CA ILE A 227 22.99 -11.38 -8.28
C ILE A 227 23.34 -12.48 -9.27
N PHE A 228 22.34 -13.03 -9.94
CA PHE A 228 22.46 -14.05 -10.96
C PHE A 228 22.23 -13.46 -12.35
N ASP A 229 22.96 -13.99 -13.32
CA ASP A 229 22.78 -13.64 -14.72
C ASP A 229 21.59 -14.39 -15.36
N THR A 230 21.35 -14.15 -16.65
CA THR A 230 20.27 -14.80 -17.41
C THR A 230 20.45 -16.31 -17.57
N THR A 231 21.65 -16.82 -17.32
CA THR A 231 21.97 -18.26 -17.33
C THR A 231 21.93 -18.90 -15.94
N GLU A 232 21.41 -18.16 -14.94
CA GLU A 232 21.35 -18.57 -13.53
C GLU A 232 22.73 -18.78 -12.87
N ASN A 233 23.80 -18.25 -13.47
CA ASN A 233 25.12 -18.28 -12.86
C ASN A 233 25.28 -17.11 -11.89
N LEU A 234 25.92 -17.38 -10.74
CA LEU A 234 26.20 -16.37 -9.74
C LEU A 234 27.20 -15.36 -10.29
N SER A 235 26.74 -14.14 -10.56
CA SER A 235 27.59 -13.07 -11.11
C SER A 235 28.28 -12.27 -10.03
N LYS A 236 27.60 -11.99 -8.90
CA LYS A 236 28.14 -11.20 -7.78
C LYS A 236 27.47 -11.64 -6.47
N SER A 237 28.26 -11.75 -5.38
CA SER A 237 27.75 -11.85 -4.01
C SER A 237 28.28 -10.68 -3.19
N ILE A 238 27.39 -9.96 -2.51
CA ILE A 238 27.69 -8.80 -1.68
C ILE A 238 27.30 -9.14 -0.24
N LYS A 239 28.30 -9.28 0.63
CA LYS A 239 28.07 -9.48 2.06
C LYS A 239 27.55 -8.18 2.67
N THR A 240 26.37 -8.24 3.27
CA THR A 240 25.69 -7.05 3.84
C THR A 240 26.00 -6.91 5.32
N SER A 241 25.75 -7.96 6.11
CA SER A 241 25.89 -7.88 7.56
C SER A 241 25.93 -9.26 8.21
N LYS A 242 26.40 -9.28 9.46
CA LYS A 242 26.28 -10.40 10.38
C LYS A 242 25.33 -10.02 11.51
N LEU A 243 24.23 -10.74 11.63
CA LEU A 243 23.18 -10.56 12.63
C LEU A 243 23.39 -11.51 13.80
N THR A 244 23.03 -11.06 15.00
CA THR A 244 23.02 -11.87 16.23
C THR A 244 21.59 -12.20 16.65
N PHE A 245 21.39 -13.35 17.29
CA PHE A 245 20.07 -13.74 17.79
C PHE A 245 19.60 -12.80 18.90
N ASN A 246 18.38 -12.30 18.78
CA ASN A 246 17.74 -11.46 19.79
C ASN A 246 16.72 -12.30 20.57
N GLN A 247 16.88 -12.33 21.90
CA GLN A 247 16.03 -13.07 22.83
C GLN A 247 14.60 -12.52 22.92
N ASP A 248 14.45 -11.20 22.90
CA ASP A 248 13.14 -10.52 23.02
C ASP A 248 12.28 -10.79 21.79
N THR A 249 12.87 -10.68 20.61
CA THR A 249 12.17 -10.94 19.33
C THR A 249 12.23 -12.41 18.90
N LYS A 250 12.97 -13.26 19.63
CA LYS A 250 13.15 -14.69 19.38
C LYS A 250 13.68 -14.99 17.96
N GLY A 251 14.55 -14.13 17.43
CA GLY A 251 14.94 -14.18 16.03
C GLY A 251 16.04 -13.20 15.63
N PHE A 252 16.27 -13.09 14.33
CA PHE A 252 17.24 -12.19 13.73
C PHE A 252 16.52 -11.07 12.98
N ASN A 253 16.76 -9.82 13.37
CA ASN A 253 16.13 -8.66 12.74
C ASN A 253 16.93 -8.22 11.51
N LEU A 254 16.29 -8.19 10.34
CA LEU A 254 16.84 -7.71 9.07
C LEU A 254 16.42 -6.27 8.76
N GLY A 255 15.53 -5.67 9.56
CA GLY A 255 14.92 -4.37 9.33
C GLY A 255 15.91 -3.21 9.16
N GLN A 256 17.04 -3.25 9.88
CA GLN A 256 18.09 -2.22 9.82
C GLN A 256 19.02 -2.34 8.60
N LEU A 257 18.82 -3.35 7.75
CA LEU A 257 19.67 -3.58 6.60
C LEU A 257 19.28 -2.67 5.44
N GLN A 258 20.28 -2.32 4.64
CA GLN A 258 20.14 -1.55 3.43
C GLN A 258 20.73 -2.35 2.27
N PHE A 259 19.98 -2.45 1.17
CA PHE A 259 20.40 -3.17 -0.04
C PHE A 259 20.54 -2.20 -1.21
N GLU A 260 21.65 -2.28 -1.93
CA GLU A 260 21.90 -1.48 -3.13
C GLU A 260 21.54 -2.30 -4.37
N ILE A 261 20.28 -2.20 -4.79
CA ILE A 261 19.74 -2.86 -5.97
C ILE A 261 19.36 -1.79 -6.99
N ASP A 262 20.06 -1.72 -8.13
CA ASP A 262 19.74 -0.75 -9.17
C ASP A 262 18.28 -0.86 -9.59
N PRO A 263 17.43 0.15 -9.30
CA PRO A 263 16.01 0.10 -9.62
C PRO A 263 15.74 0.12 -11.12
N TYR A 264 16.58 0.78 -11.92
CA TYR A 264 16.34 1.01 -13.34
C TYR A 264 17.02 -0.03 -14.26
N LYS A 265 17.89 -0.89 -13.72
CA LYS A 265 18.64 -1.91 -14.49
C LYS A 265 18.44 -3.33 -13.95
N GLN A 266 17.17 -3.71 -13.76
CA GLN A 266 16.78 -5.05 -13.28
C GLN A 266 16.44 -6.03 -14.41
N GLU A 267 16.12 -5.54 -15.60
CA GLU A 267 15.79 -6.38 -16.75
C GLU A 267 17.00 -7.26 -17.08
N ASN A 268 16.85 -8.59 -16.94
CA ASN A 268 17.86 -9.64 -17.16
C ASN A 268 18.74 -10.03 -15.95
N LYS A 269 18.44 -9.60 -14.73
CA LYS A 269 19.15 -10.06 -13.53
C LYS A 269 18.18 -10.61 -12.49
N ASN A 270 18.46 -11.81 -12.00
CA ASN A 270 17.74 -12.38 -10.86
C ASN A 270 18.49 -12.02 -9.59
N GLN A 271 17.81 -11.46 -8.60
CA GLN A 271 18.44 -11.06 -7.35
C GLN A 271 17.82 -11.79 -6.18
N GLU A 272 18.68 -12.29 -5.30
CA GLU A 272 18.26 -13.06 -4.13
C GLU A 272 18.98 -12.54 -2.89
N ILE A 273 18.24 -12.40 -1.80
CA ILE A 273 18.85 -12.32 -0.48
C ILE A 273 18.99 -13.75 0.04
N LEU A 274 20.23 -14.14 0.27
CA LEU A 274 20.59 -15.39 0.95
C LEU A 274 20.90 -15.07 2.41
N VAL A 275 20.14 -15.68 3.30
CA VAL A 275 20.42 -15.69 4.73
C VAL A 275 20.90 -17.07 5.09
N TYR A 276 22.02 -17.18 5.79
CA TYR A 276 22.45 -18.45 6.35
C TYR A 276 22.84 -18.28 7.82
N CYS A 277 22.35 -19.19 8.63
CA CYS A 277 22.38 -19.08 10.08
C CYS A 277 23.07 -20.30 10.69
N ASN A 278 23.93 -20.02 11.65
CA ASN A 278 24.68 -21.00 12.41
C ASN A 278 24.32 -20.88 13.88
N THR A 279 24.32 -22.01 14.58
CA THR A 279 24.24 -22.05 16.04
C THR A 279 25.51 -22.71 16.58
N GLN A 280 25.84 -22.48 17.84
CA GLN A 280 26.96 -23.19 18.49
C GLN A 280 26.66 -24.67 18.78
N TYR A 281 25.40 -25.09 18.60
CA TYR A 281 24.92 -26.42 18.98
C TYR A 281 24.87 -27.41 17.80
N GLN A 282 24.98 -26.92 16.56
CA GLN A 282 25.01 -27.74 15.36
C GLN A 282 26.00 -27.21 14.34
N ASP A 283 26.69 -28.12 13.65
CA ASP A 283 27.59 -27.78 12.55
C ASP A 283 26.82 -27.43 11.27
N ASP A 284 25.59 -27.96 11.14
CA ASP A 284 24.76 -27.77 9.95
C ASP A 284 24.21 -26.35 9.87
N GLN A 285 24.55 -25.68 8.77
CA GLN A 285 24.09 -24.34 8.46
C GLN A 285 22.70 -24.38 7.82
N LEU A 286 21.76 -23.65 8.40
CA LEU A 286 20.43 -23.47 7.81
C LEU A 286 20.42 -22.26 6.89
N ALA A 287 19.72 -22.34 5.77
CA ALA A 287 19.69 -21.28 4.77
C ALA A 287 18.27 -20.94 4.31
N TYR A 288 18.02 -19.64 4.14
CA TYR A 288 16.79 -19.07 3.63
C TYR A 288 17.10 -18.19 2.42
N ARG A 289 16.36 -18.37 1.31
CA ARG A 289 16.50 -17.59 0.08
C ARG A 289 15.22 -16.84 -0.22
N MET A 290 15.33 -15.57 -0.57
CA MET A 290 14.20 -14.79 -1.04
C MET A 290 14.58 -14.02 -2.29
N LYS A 291 13.78 -14.19 -3.36
CA LYS A 291 13.91 -13.38 -4.56
C LYS A 291 13.43 -11.97 -4.27
N VAL A 292 14.24 -10.99 -4.66
CA VAL A 292 13.97 -9.57 -4.41
C VAL A 292 14.11 -8.72 -5.65
N ASN A 293 13.31 -7.66 -5.72
CA ASN A 293 13.47 -6.54 -6.64
C ASN A 293 13.43 -5.24 -5.83
N SER A 294 13.93 -4.13 -6.38
CA SER A 294 13.79 -2.83 -5.74
C SER A 294 12.71 -1.94 -6.33
N PHE A 295 12.15 -1.07 -5.50
CA PHE A 295 11.28 0.02 -5.93
C PHE A 295 12.07 1.06 -6.74
N MET A 296 11.43 1.61 -7.77
CA MET A 296 11.90 2.82 -8.43
C MET A 296 11.85 3.99 -7.46
N CYS A 297 12.76 4.95 -7.63
CA CYS A 297 12.77 6.13 -6.75
C CYS A 297 11.45 6.88 -6.88
N GLN A 298 10.83 7.16 -5.74
CA GLN A 298 9.54 7.84 -5.63
C GLN A 298 9.72 9.36 -5.52
N LEU A 299 8.61 10.09 -5.46
CA LEU A 299 8.66 11.53 -5.19
C LEU A 299 9.33 11.78 -3.83
N GLY A 300 10.19 12.78 -3.80
CA GLY A 300 11.05 13.11 -2.67
C GLY A 300 12.35 12.32 -2.60
N GLU A 301 12.59 11.43 -3.55
CA GLU A 301 13.85 10.72 -3.71
C GLU A 301 14.54 11.11 -5.01
N PHE A 302 15.84 10.80 -5.07
CA PHE A 302 16.64 10.89 -6.28
C PHE A 302 17.57 9.69 -6.40
N TYR A 303 17.92 9.37 -7.64
CA TYR A 303 18.76 8.25 -8.02
C TYR A 303 20.24 8.64 -7.97
N ILE A 304 21.02 7.95 -7.14
CA ILE A 304 22.46 8.13 -7.01
C ILE A 304 23.13 6.80 -6.63
N TYR A 305 24.33 6.56 -7.14
CA TYR A 305 25.12 5.34 -6.85
C TYR A 305 24.37 4.01 -7.02
N SER A 306 23.45 3.92 -7.99
CA SER A 306 22.61 2.71 -8.20
C SER A 306 21.57 2.44 -7.11
N GLY A 307 21.21 3.46 -6.31
CA GLY A 307 20.13 3.39 -5.34
C GLY A 307 19.34 4.69 -5.25
N CYS A 308 18.36 4.73 -4.35
CA CYS A 308 17.49 5.88 -4.12
C CYS A 308 17.84 6.52 -2.77
N GLN A 309 17.98 7.83 -2.75
CA GLN A 309 18.19 8.60 -1.51
C GLN A 309 17.11 9.66 -1.35
N ILE A 310 16.75 9.95 -0.09
CA ILE A 310 15.74 10.95 0.26
C ILE A 310 16.35 12.35 0.15
N CYS A 311 15.66 13.25 -0.55
CA CYS A 311 15.96 14.68 -0.55
C CYS A 311 15.62 15.29 0.81
N GLN A 312 16.60 15.92 1.47
CA GLN A 312 16.47 16.45 2.83
C GLN A 312 15.86 17.87 2.83
N PRO A 313 14.56 18.05 3.20
CA PRO A 313 13.91 19.36 3.14
C PRO A 313 14.49 20.35 4.16
N LEU A 314 14.97 19.86 5.31
CA LEU A 314 15.64 20.71 6.33
C LEU A 314 16.93 21.35 5.80
N GLN A 315 17.55 20.74 4.78
CA GLN A 315 18.73 21.27 4.10
C GLN A 315 18.36 22.07 2.84
N GLY A 316 17.07 22.25 2.54
CA GLY A 316 16.61 22.98 1.37
C GLY A 316 16.49 22.15 0.09
N PHE A 317 16.45 20.82 0.19
CA PHE A 317 16.37 19.92 -0.97
C PHE A 317 15.03 19.20 -1.06
N TYR A 318 14.50 19.08 -2.28
CA TYR A 318 13.25 18.36 -2.57
C TYR A 318 13.30 17.69 -3.95
N SER A 319 12.37 16.79 -4.23
CA SER A 319 12.18 16.19 -5.56
C SER A 319 10.69 15.93 -5.80
N VAL A 320 10.14 16.51 -6.87
CA VAL A 320 8.75 16.32 -7.28
C VAL A 320 8.63 15.69 -8.65
N THR A 321 9.70 15.14 -9.22
CA THR A 321 9.71 14.51 -10.54
C THR A 321 10.18 13.07 -10.40
N TYR A 322 9.56 12.15 -11.14
CA TYR A 322 10.07 10.78 -11.22
C TYR A 322 11.42 10.73 -11.93
N ASN A 323 12.21 9.70 -11.62
CA ASN A 323 13.54 9.45 -12.21
C ASN A 323 14.53 10.62 -12.04
N ALA A 324 14.35 11.42 -11.00
CA ALA A 324 15.27 12.51 -10.66
C ALA A 324 16.66 11.93 -10.34
N THR A 325 17.72 12.50 -10.92
CA THR A 325 19.12 12.13 -10.63
C THR A 325 19.80 13.07 -9.63
N LYS A 326 19.09 14.13 -9.24
CA LYS A 326 19.50 15.13 -8.25
C LYS A 326 18.25 15.75 -7.63
N CYS A 327 18.37 16.23 -6.39
CA CYS A 327 17.33 17.06 -5.78
C CYS A 327 17.33 18.47 -6.36
N SER A 328 16.15 19.07 -6.42
CA SER A 328 15.95 20.50 -6.66
C SER A 328 16.22 21.30 -5.38
N ILE A 329 16.58 22.57 -5.54
CA ILE A 329 16.97 23.48 -4.45
C ILE A 329 15.80 24.42 -4.13
N PHE A 330 15.58 24.65 -2.84
CA PHE A 330 14.57 25.57 -2.33
C PHE A 330 14.77 27.01 -2.83
N ASP A 331 13.82 27.50 -3.62
CA ASP A 331 13.76 28.89 -4.07
C ASP A 331 12.88 29.74 -3.14
N LYS A 332 13.51 30.53 -2.28
CA LYS A 332 12.84 31.44 -1.34
C LYS A 332 11.95 32.48 -2.01
N ASN A 333 12.15 32.79 -3.29
CA ASN A 333 11.33 33.78 -3.99
C ASN A 333 9.98 33.17 -4.41
N LYS A 334 9.96 31.87 -4.72
CA LYS A 334 8.78 31.16 -5.25
C LYS A 334 8.04 30.36 -4.18
N PHE A 335 8.74 29.91 -3.14
CA PHE A 335 8.23 28.94 -2.17
C PHE A 335 8.19 29.51 -0.75
N ASP A 336 7.15 29.14 -0.02
CA ASP A 336 7.04 29.39 1.42
C ASP A 336 7.69 28.27 2.25
N ALA A 337 7.54 27.03 1.80
CA ALA A 337 8.06 25.83 2.46
C ALA A 337 8.20 24.68 1.46
N ILE A 338 8.97 23.65 1.83
CA ILE A 338 9.07 22.39 1.09
C ILE A 338 8.97 21.20 2.04
N ALA A 339 8.49 20.09 1.52
CA ALA A 339 8.73 18.76 2.04
C ALA A 339 9.66 18.02 1.06
N SER A 340 10.12 16.81 1.39
CA SER A 340 10.94 16.02 0.47
C SER A 340 10.24 15.89 -0.89
N ASN A 341 8.94 15.62 -0.90
CA ASN A 341 8.12 15.31 -2.08
C ASN A 341 7.04 16.36 -2.43
N LYS A 342 6.99 17.51 -1.74
CA LYS A 342 5.98 18.56 -1.97
C LYS A 342 6.59 19.95 -1.89
N ILE A 343 5.96 20.90 -2.57
CA ILE A 343 6.34 22.31 -2.59
C ILE A 343 5.15 23.13 -2.14
N LYS A 344 5.36 24.08 -1.23
CA LYS A 344 4.38 25.10 -0.87
C LYS A 344 4.70 26.39 -1.62
N LEU A 345 3.89 26.73 -2.62
CA LEU A 345 4.07 27.95 -3.40
C LEU A 345 3.65 29.19 -2.61
N LYS A 346 4.35 30.30 -2.85
CA LYS A 346 3.90 31.64 -2.46
C LYS A 346 2.68 32.07 -3.27
N ALA A 347 1.86 32.95 -2.71
CA ALA A 347 0.82 33.63 -3.46
C ALA A 347 1.42 34.33 -4.70
N GLY A 348 0.71 34.30 -5.82
CA GLY A 348 1.19 34.79 -7.11
C GLY A 348 1.87 33.74 -8.00
N PHE A 349 2.17 32.55 -7.49
CA PHE A 349 2.78 31.47 -8.27
C PHE A 349 1.81 30.32 -8.55
N TRP A 350 1.99 29.68 -9.70
CA TRP A 350 1.19 28.56 -10.16
C TRP A 350 2.06 27.40 -10.64
N ARG A 351 1.52 26.18 -10.50
CA ARG A 351 2.15 24.92 -10.88
C ARG A 351 1.10 23.99 -11.48
N PRO A 352 1.39 23.28 -12.58
CA PRO A 352 0.38 22.51 -13.31
C PRO A 352 -0.11 21.25 -12.58
N ASN A 353 0.78 20.48 -11.95
CA ASN A 353 0.44 19.22 -11.30
C ASN A 353 1.49 18.81 -10.25
N GLN A 354 1.20 17.73 -9.52
CA GLN A 354 2.05 17.24 -8.42
C GLN A 354 3.42 16.69 -8.84
N ILE A 355 3.62 16.34 -10.12
CA ILE A 355 4.85 15.73 -10.63
C ILE A 355 5.74 16.71 -11.42
N SER A 356 5.39 17.99 -11.46
CA SER A 356 6.08 18.99 -12.27
C SER A 356 6.93 19.91 -11.40
N ASP A 357 8.20 20.10 -11.70
CA ASP A 357 9.03 21.12 -11.04
C ASP A 357 8.97 22.48 -11.77
N TYR A 358 7.96 22.67 -12.63
CA TYR A 358 7.76 23.92 -13.36
C TYR A 358 6.81 24.83 -12.59
N ILE A 359 7.29 26.02 -12.26
CA ILE A 359 6.56 27.05 -11.52
C ILE A 359 6.62 28.36 -12.29
N GLU A 360 5.47 28.96 -12.49
CA GLU A 360 5.31 30.22 -13.19
C GLU A 360 4.64 31.28 -12.34
N LEU A 361 4.97 32.53 -12.62
CA LEU A 361 4.31 33.68 -12.01
C LEU A 361 2.99 33.95 -12.74
N CYS A 362 1.93 34.22 -11.99
CA CYS A 362 0.65 34.66 -12.52
C CYS A 362 0.75 36.15 -12.92
N PHE A 363 1.46 36.39 -14.02
CA PHE A 363 1.93 37.72 -14.44
C PHE A 363 0.80 38.69 -14.78
N LYS A 364 -0.38 38.21 -15.21
CA LYS A 364 -1.53 39.09 -15.48
C LYS A 364 -2.12 39.66 -14.20
N ASN A 365 -2.31 38.81 -13.21
CA ASN A 365 -2.72 39.22 -11.89
C ASN A 365 -2.23 38.21 -10.84
N PRO A 366 -1.28 38.60 -9.97
CA PRO A 366 -0.77 37.71 -8.92
C PRO A 366 -1.85 37.23 -7.96
N THR A 367 -2.95 37.99 -7.78
CA THR A 367 -4.00 37.59 -6.83
C THR A 367 -4.79 36.37 -7.30
N TYR A 368 -4.79 36.04 -8.60
CA TYR A 368 -5.53 34.89 -9.13
C TYR A 368 -5.00 33.57 -8.58
N CYS A 369 -3.71 33.55 -8.21
CA CYS A 369 -3.02 32.38 -7.70
C CYS A 369 -2.80 32.55 -6.20
N GLN A 370 -3.52 31.78 -5.39
CA GLN A 370 -3.46 31.85 -3.93
C GLN A 370 -2.15 31.26 -3.37
N GLY A 371 -1.48 30.39 -4.13
CA GLY A 371 -0.36 29.60 -3.63
C GLY A 371 -0.81 28.51 -2.66
N GLY A 372 0.13 27.86 -1.98
CA GLY A 372 -0.13 26.77 -1.05
C GLY A 372 0.49 25.44 -1.47
N TRP A 373 0.07 24.34 -0.82
CA TRP A 373 0.61 22.99 -1.03
C TRP A 373 -0.04 22.23 -2.21
N THR A 374 -1.09 22.80 -2.80
CA THR A 374 -1.86 22.19 -3.88
C THR A 374 -1.23 22.49 -5.25
N PHE A 375 -1.91 22.11 -6.33
CA PHE A 375 -1.43 22.26 -7.70
C PHE A 375 -2.62 22.43 -8.65
N GLY A 376 -2.36 22.87 -9.88
CA GLY A 376 -3.35 23.04 -10.93
C GLY A 376 -4.44 24.05 -10.52
N ASN A 377 -5.70 23.66 -10.69
CA ASN A 377 -6.85 24.53 -10.42
C ASN A 377 -7.04 24.83 -8.93
N ASP A 378 -6.54 23.98 -8.05
CA ASP A 378 -6.68 24.16 -6.59
C ASP A 378 -5.78 25.26 -6.03
N LEU A 379 -4.87 25.80 -6.84
CA LEU A 379 -4.09 27.00 -6.51
C LEU A 379 -4.83 28.29 -6.89
N CYS A 380 -5.93 28.19 -7.63
CA CYS A 380 -6.66 29.34 -8.14
C CYS A 380 -7.68 29.86 -7.13
N THR A 381 -7.82 31.18 -7.09
CA THR A 381 -8.95 31.86 -6.43
C THR A 381 -10.30 31.36 -6.95
N GLN A 382 -11.35 31.59 -6.16
CA GLN A 382 -12.69 31.12 -6.50
C GLN A 382 -13.13 31.67 -7.87
N GLY A 383 -13.70 30.80 -8.70
CA GLY A 383 -14.16 31.13 -10.04
C GLY A 383 -13.07 31.15 -11.12
N HIS A 384 -11.79 31.03 -10.75
CA HIS A 384 -10.67 30.92 -11.68
C HIS A 384 -10.18 29.46 -11.82
N LEU A 385 -9.72 29.09 -13.02
CA LEU A 385 -9.13 27.79 -13.37
C LEU A 385 -8.11 27.91 -14.52
N GLY A 386 -7.48 26.78 -14.86
CA GLY A 386 -6.59 26.67 -16.01
C GLY A 386 -5.16 27.12 -15.72
N GLY A 387 -4.35 27.19 -16.77
CA GLY A 387 -2.97 27.68 -16.68
C GLY A 387 -2.93 29.10 -16.12
N LEU A 388 -2.13 29.31 -15.08
CA LEU A 388 -1.98 30.61 -14.39
C LEU A 388 -3.31 31.21 -13.87
N CYS A 389 -4.36 30.39 -13.75
CA CYS A 389 -5.69 30.79 -13.26
C CYS A 389 -6.36 31.89 -14.10
N GLU A 390 -6.12 31.91 -15.42
CA GLU A 390 -6.59 32.98 -16.31
C GLU A 390 -7.99 32.77 -16.91
N GLU A 391 -8.52 31.55 -16.76
CA GLU A 391 -9.82 31.14 -17.28
C GLU A 391 -10.86 31.12 -16.16
N CYS A 392 -12.11 31.41 -16.50
CA CYS A 392 -13.21 31.36 -15.54
C CYS A 392 -13.90 30.00 -15.57
N ASP A 393 -14.35 29.54 -14.41
CA ASP A 393 -15.07 28.29 -14.24
C ASP A 393 -16.51 28.37 -14.77
N ARG A 394 -16.66 28.32 -16.09
CA ARG A 394 -17.96 28.42 -16.76
C ARG A 394 -18.88 27.23 -16.47
N TYR A 395 -18.29 26.05 -16.26
CA TYR A 395 -19.02 24.79 -16.17
C TYR A 395 -19.11 24.24 -14.75
N ASP A 396 -18.75 25.04 -13.76
CA ASP A 396 -18.76 24.64 -12.35
C ASP A 396 -17.92 23.37 -12.09
N ILE A 397 -16.74 23.29 -12.72
CA ILE A 397 -15.80 22.18 -12.59
C ILE A 397 -15.35 22.02 -11.12
N ARG A 398 -15.24 23.14 -10.39
CA ARG A 398 -14.83 23.18 -8.99
C ARG A 398 -15.99 23.13 -7.99
N GLY A 399 -17.25 23.11 -8.45
CA GLY A 399 -18.43 23.06 -7.56
C GLY A 399 -18.70 24.34 -6.77
N SER A 400 -18.19 25.50 -7.24
CA SER A 400 -18.34 26.82 -6.61
C SER A 400 -19.29 27.75 -7.36
N GLY A 401 -20.02 27.23 -8.36
CA GLY A 401 -20.88 27.97 -9.28
C GLY A 401 -20.24 28.24 -10.64
N SER A 402 -21.06 28.70 -11.60
CA SER A 402 -20.58 29.12 -12.92
C SER A 402 -20.09 30.57 -12.91
N PHE A 403 -18.95 30.82 -13.53
CA PHE A 403 -18.31 32.13 -13.63
C PHE A 403 -18.01 32.54 -15.08
N PHE A 404 -18.07 33.84 -15.36
CA PHE A 404 -17.68 34.43 -16.65
C PHE A 404 -16.66 35.55 -16.45
N LYS A 405 -15.91 35.85 -17.50
CA LYS A 405 -14.84 36.85 -17.47
C LYS A 405 -15.40 38.24 -17.74
N ASP A 406 -15.22 39.17 -16.82
CA ASP A 406 -15.51 40.59 -17.06
C ASP A 406 -14.44 41.18 -17.99
N GLN A 407 -14.85 41.74 -19.12
CA GLN A 407 -13.95 42.33 -20.11
C GLN A 407 -13.24 43.60 -19.61
N LYS A 408 -13.77 44.28 -18.58
CA LYS A 408 -13.16 45.52 -18.05
C LYS A 408 -12.10 45.27 -16.98
N GLN A 409 -12.33 44.30 -16.09
CA GLN A 409 -11.46 44.03 -14.94
C GLN A 409 -10.68 42.72 -15.08
N LEU A 410 -10.96 41.91 -16.11
CA LEU A 410 -10.39 40.57 -16.33
C LEU A 410 -10.65 39.58 -15.18
N GLU A 411 -11.56 39.91 -14.26
CA GLU A 411 -11.95 39.09 -13.11
C GLU A 411 -13.12 38.17 -13.45
N CYS A 412 -13.20 37.03 -12.76
CA CYS A 412 -14.29 36.08 -12.92
C CYS A 412 -15.47 36.44 -12.00
N ARG A 413 -16.65 36.67 -12.58
CA ARG A 413 -17.89 36.98 -11.84
C ARG A 413 -18.91 35.86 -11.98
N GLN A 414 -19.71 35.64 -10.94
CA GLN A 414 -20.71 34.57 -10.90
C GLN A 414 -21.89 34.85 -11.85
N CYS A 415 -22.38 33.82 -12.54
CA CYS A 415 -23.40 33.90 -13.59
C CYS A 415 -24.85 34.20 -13.12
N GLU A 416 -25.11 34.43 -11.82
CA GLU A 416 -26.48 34.65 -11.31
C GLU A 416 -27.21 35.83 -11.98
N GLU A 417 -26.48 36.85 -12.44
CA GLU A 417 -27.05 38.01 -13.14
C GLU A 417 -27.62 37.68 -14.54
N PHE A 418 -27.16 36.61 -15.19
CA PHE A 418 -27.62 36.25 -16.54
C PHE A 418 -29.07 35.76 -16.56
N SER A 419 -29.49 35.01 -15.54
CA SER A 419 -30.87 34.53 -15.41
C SER A 419 -31.88 35.69 -15.29
N ARG A 420 -31.51 36.74 -14.57
CA ARG A 420 -32.31 37.96 -14.38
C ARG A 420 -32.38 38.77 -15.67
N LEU A 421 -31.29 38.86 -16.42
CA LEU A 421 -31.25 39.49 -17.74
C LEU A 421 -32.15 38.74 -18.74
N LEU A 422 -32.12 37.42 -18.76
CA LEU A 422 -32.94 36.59 -19.64
C LEU A 422 -34.45 36.69 -19.30
N LEU A 423 -34.80 36.71 -18.01
CA LEU A 423 -36.17 36.93 -17.57
C LEU A 423 -36.68 38.33 -17.95
N THR A 424 -35.85 39.36 -17.75
CA THR A 424 -36.20 40.74 -18.10
C THR A 424 -36.40 40.88 -19.61
N PHE A 425 -35.55 40.24 -20.42
CA PHE A 425 -35.70 40.20 -21.87
C PHE A 425 -37.00 39.51 -22.31
N LEU A 426 -37.34 38.36 -21.71
CA LEU A 426 -38.61 37.67 -22.00
C LEU A 426 -39.83 38.53 -21.65
N LEU A 427 -39.81 39.20 -20.50
CA LEU A 427 -40.91 40.08 -20.06
C LEU A 427 -41.08 41.29 -20.99
N ILE A 428 -39.98 41.94 -21.40
CA ILE A 428 -40.02 43.06 -22.37
C ILE A 428 -40.52 42.57 -23.73
N SER A 429 -40.10 41.38 -24.16
CA SER A 429 -40.54 40.78 -25.43
C SER A 429 -42.05 40.50 -25.43
N ILE A 430 -42.56 39.88 -24.36
CA ILE A 430 -43.99 39.62 -24.19
C ILE A 430 -44.77 40.93 -24.14
N TRP A 431 -44.29 41.93 -23.40
CA TRP A 431 -44.95 43.24 -23.30
C TRP A 431 -45.00 43.96 -24.65
N ALA A 432 -43.91 43.93 -25.43
CA ALA A 432 -43.89 44.52 -26.76
C ALA A 432 -44.90 43.84 -27.71
N ILE A 433 -44.99 42.51 -27.69
CA ILE A 433 -45.98 41.75 -28.48
C ILE A 433 -47.41 42.06 -28.02
N LEU A 434 -47.65 42.15 -26.72
CA LEU A 434 -48.98 42.47 -26.18
C LEU A 434 -49.40 43.89 -26.55
N SER A 435 -48.48 44.85 -26.45
CA SER A 435 -48.67 46.25 -26.84
C SER A 435 -49.02 46.37 -28.32
N THR A 436 -48.30 45.67 -29.21
CA THR A 436 -48.61 45.67 -30.65
C THR A 436 -49.94 44.98 -30.97
N LEU A 437 -50.31 43.91 -30.28
CA LEU A 437 -51.61 43.26 -30.44
C LEU A 437 -52.78 44.17 -29.99
N LEU A 438 -52.60 44.88 -28.88
CA LEU A 438 -53.61 45.82 -28.37
C LEU A 438 -53.80 47.01 -29.32
N THR A 439 -52.72 47.55 -29.89
CA THR A 439 -52.82 48.65 -30.86
C THR A 439 -53.50 48.19 -32.15
N ILE A 440 -53.18 47.00 -32.66
CA ILE A 440 -53.86 46.43 -33.84
C ILE A 440 -55.36 46.23 -33.57
N ARG A 441 -55.75 45.62 -32.44
CA ARG A 441 -57.17 45.45 -32.08
C ARG A 441 -57.91 46.77 -31.90
N SER A 442 -57.26 47.77 -31.31
CA SER A 442 -57.84 49.12 -31.16
C SER A 442 -58.13 49.76 -32.51
N ILE A 443 -57.21 49.59 -33.46
CA ILE A 443 -57.33 50.13 -34.82
C ILE A 443 -58.38 49.36 -35.61
N GLU A 444 -58.46 48.04 -35.48
CA GLU A 444 -59.51 47.23 -36.10
C GLU A 444 -60.89 47.67 -35.60
N LYS A 445 -61.06 47.88 -34.28
CA LYS A 445 -62.31 48.36 -33.70
C LYS A 445 -62.65 49.78 -34.15
N SER A 446 -61.66 50.67 -34.25
CA SER A 446 -61.82 52.02 -34.81
C SER A 446 -62.27 51.97 -36.27
N ASN A 447 -61.60 51.14 -37.09
CA ASN A 447 -61.91 50.96 -38.51
C ASN A 447 -63.30 50.31 -38.73
N GLN A 448 -63.72 49.38 -37.88
CA GLN A 448 -65.08 48.81 -37.91
C GLN A 448 -66.14 49.87 -37.57
N LEU A 449 -65.89 50.70 -36.54
CA LEU A 449 -66.76 51.84 -36.20
C LEU A 449 -66.84 52.82 -37.39
N PHE A 450 -65.71 53.07 -38.04
CA PHE A 450 -65.62 53.94 -39.22
C PHE A 450 -66.36 53.37 -40.43
N ALA A 451 -66.28 52.05 -40.68
CA ALA A 451 -67.03 51.38 -41.74
C ALA A 451 -68.55 51.48 -41.51
N SER A 452 -69.00 51.40 -40.26
CA SER A 452 -70.41 51.60 -39.91
C SER A 452 -70.89 53.04 -40.14
N LEU A 453 -70.02 54.04 -39.93
CA LEU A 453 -70.30 55.45 -40.19
C LEU A 453 -70.27 55.78 -41.70
N LYS A 454 -69.38 55.13 -42.47
CA LYS A 454 -69.27 55.26 -43.94
C LYS A 454 -70.56 54.88 -44.67
N LEU A 455 -71.35 53.95 -44.10
CA LEU A 455 -72.65 53.55 -44.65
C LEU A 455 -73.79 54.54 -44.36
N ARG A 456 -73.58 55.55 -43.48
CA ARG A 456 -74.67 56.43 -43.01
C ARG A 456 -74.54 57.92 -43.35
N GLN A 457 -73.41 58.42 -43.85
CA GLN A 457 -73.27 59.87 -44.13
C GLN A 457 -72.58 60.21 -45.46
N LYS A 458 -73.05 61.31 -46.07
CA LYS A 458 -72.72 61.82 -47.41
C LYS A 458 -71.35 62.53 -47.53
N PHE A 459 -70.57 62.61 -46.45
CA PHE A 459 -69.26 63.30 -46.39
C PHE A 459 -68.09 62.34 -46.09
N VAL A 460 -67.90 61.35 -46.96
CA VAL A 460 -66.89 60.30 -46.79
C VAL A 460 -65.45 60.80 -47.04
N GLU A 461 -65.26 61.79 -47.92
CA GLU A 461 -63.92 62.26 -48.33
C GLU A 461 -63.19 63.08 -47.25
N ILE A 462 -63.91 63.86 -46.43
CA ILE A 462 -63.29 64.72 -45.40
C ILE A 462 -62.74 63.88 -44.23
N LEU A 463 -63.44 62.79 -43.87
CA LEU A 463 -63.02 61.86 -42.82
C LEU A 463 -61.82 60.99 -43.25
N PHE A 464 -61.68 60.70 -44.54
CA PHE A 464 -60.59 59.86 -45.06
C PHE A 464 -59.21 60.53 -44.93
N LYS A 465 -59.15 61.85 -45.03
CA LYS A 465 -57.89 62.63 -44.97
C LYS A 465 -57.29 62.71 -43.56
N LEU A 466 -58.08 62.46 -42.51
CA LEU A 466 -57.63 62.44 -41.11
C LEU A 466 -57.07 61.08 -40.66
N ASN A 467 -57.38 59.97 -41.35
CA ASN A 467 -57.00 58.62 -40.91
C ASN A 467 -55.69 58.10 -41.55
N GLN A 468 -55.15 58.79 -42.57
CA GLN A 468 -53.90 58.39 -43.24
C GLN A 468 -52.63 58.53 -42.37
N ASP A 469 -52.68 59.23 -41.24
CA ASP A 469 -51.51 59.45 -40.38
C ASP A 469 -51.24 58.32 -39.37
N HIS A 470 -52.17 57.39 -39.16
CA HIS A 470 -52.01 56.35 -38.12
C HIS A 470 -51.09 55.19 -38.55
N GLU A 471 -51.01 54.83 -39.83
CA GLU A 471 -50.08 53.79 -40.31
C GLU A 471 -48.61 54.22 -40.15
N SER A 472 -48.32 55.51 -40.36
CA SER A 472 -46.98 56.09 -40.15
C SER A 472 -46.54 55.99 -38.68
N ILE A 473 -47.47 56.23 -37.75
CA ILE A 473 -47.18 56.17 -36.30
C ILE A 473 -46.89 54.73 -35.87
N LEU A 474 -47.67 53.75 -36.35
CA LEU A 474 -47.44 52.34 -36.06
C LEU A 474 -46.12 51.83 -36.61
N LEU A 475 -45.77 52.21 -37.84
CA LEU A 475 -44.51 51.82 -38.46
C LEU A 475 -43.32 52.38 -37.67
N LYS A 476 -43.42 53.63 -37.19
CA LYS A 476 -42.42 54.26 -36.32
C LYS A 476 -42.31 53.60 -34.95
N LEU A 477 -43.43 53.21 -34.33
CA LEU A 477 -43.45 52.50 -33.05
C LEU A 477 -42.83 51.10 -33.18
N PHE A 478 -43.17 50.37 -34.24
CA PHE A 478 -42.59 49.07 -34.55
C PHE A 478 -41.07 49.15 -34.83
N LEU A 479 -40.64 50.13 -35.64
CA LEU A 479 -39.21 50.37 -35.89
C LEU A 479 -38.46 50.73 -34.61
N ASN A 480 -39.06 51.51 -33.71
CA ASN A 480 -38.43 51.87 -32.44
C ASN A 480 -38.28 50.64 -31.51
N TYR A 481 -39.30 49.77 -31.44
CA TYR A 481 -39.16 48.50 -30.73
C TYR A 481 -38.09 47.60 -31.36
N LEU A 482 -38.05 47.48 -32.69
CA LEU A 482 -37.00 46.73 -33.40
C LEU A 482 -35.60 47.26 -33.09
N TRP A 483 -35.43 48.59 -33.00
CA TRP A 483 -34.17 49.22 -32.62
C TRP A 483 -33.77 48.91 -31.18
N ILE A 484 -34.71 48.96 -30.25
CA ILE A 484 -34.48 48.55 -28.85
C ILE A 484 -34.09 47.06 -28.80
N PHE A 485 -34.79 46.19 -29.53
CA PHE A 485 -34.46 44.77 -29.63
C PHE A 485 -33.07 44.54 -30.21
N LEU A 486 -32.67 45.27 -31.26
CA LEU A 486 -31.33 45.19 -31.85
C LEU A 486 -30.25 45.63 -30.87
N LEU A 487 -30.49 46.68 -30.09
CA LEU A 487 -29.54 47.17 -29.09
C LEU A 487 -29.34 46.17 -27.95
N PHE A 488 -30.43 45.56 -27.46
CA PHE A 488 -30.37 44.51 -26.45
C PHE A 488 -29.76 43.22 -27.01
N LEU A 489 -30.10 42.83 -28.24
CA LEU A 489 -29.48 41.70 -28.91
C LEU A 489 -27.98 41.92 -29.09
N HIS A 490 -27.53 43.15 -29.35
CA HIS A 490 -26.11 43.47 -29.44
C HIS A 490 -25.40 43.44 -28.07
N LEU A 491 -26.09 43.81 -26.98
CA LEU A 491 -25.60 43.63 -25.60
C LEU A 491 -25.51 42.14 -25.20
N ILE A 492 -26.43 41.31 -25.71
CA ILE A 492 -26.50 39.86 -25.43
C ILE A 492 -25.61 39.04 -26.38
N LEU A 493 -25.37 39.47 -27.62
CA LEU A 493 -24.54 38.79 -28.62
C LEU A 493 -23.13 39.39 -28.76
N GLY A 494 -22.89 40.59 -28.24
CA GLY A 494 -21.53 41.10 -27.99
C GLY A 494 -20.74 40.21 -27.00
N TYR A 495 -21.44 39.24 -26.39
CA TYR A 495 -20.92 38.11 -25.62
C TYR A 495 -20.41 36.93 -26.47
N HIS A 496 -20.46 36.97 -27.81
CA HIS A 496 -20.07 35.84 -28.67
C HIS A 496 -18.99 36.12 -29.72
N SER A 497 -18.37 37.31 -29.75
CA SER A 497 -17.24 37.57 -30.65
C SER A 497 -16.13 38.38 -29.96
N LEU A 498 -15.28 37.66 -29.22
CA LEU A 498 -13.80 37.78 -29.18
C LEU A 498 -13.23 36.75 -28.22
#